data_AF-A0A1E3UEM9-F1
#
_entry.id   AF-A0A1E3UEM9-F1
#
_cell.length_a   1.000
_cell.length_b   1.000
_cell.length_c   1.000
_cell.angle_alpha   90.00
_cell.angle_beta   90.00
_cell.angle_gamma   90.00
#
_symmetry.space_group_name_H-M   'P 1'
#
loop_
_entity.id
_entity.type
_entity.pdbx_description
1 polymer ?
#
loop_
_entity_poly.entity_id
_entity_poly.type
_entity_poly.pdbx_seq_one_letter_code
_entity_poly.pdbx_strand_id
1 'polypeptide(L)' 'MHKEDDEIKLEEHLRKMHNKGVNLYLEDRPASPEEIARKFFVSEDAVYMPDFVTDTDGKLREVRYDKVKYR' A
#
# COMPACT_ATOMS: atom_id res chain seq x y z
N MET A 1 -9.59 -20.16 -0.57
CA MET A 1 -9.44 -18.72 -0.85
C MET A 1 -8.14 -18.29 -0.21
N HIS A 2 -7.12 -17.99 -1.02
CA HIS A 2 -5.71 -17.93 -0.62
C HIS A 2 -5.32 -16.56 -0.04
N LYS A 3 -5.96 -16.14 1.06
CA LYS A 3 -5.72 -14.81 1.66
C LYS A 3 -4.24 -14.60 2.02
N GLU A 4 -3.55 -15.64 2.48
CA GLU A 4 -2.12 -15.60 2.82
C GLU A 4 -1.23 -15.43 1.58
N ASP A 5 -1.51 -16.14 0.48
CA ASP A 5 -0.71 -16.00 -0.75
C ASP A 5 -0.84 -14.60 -1.37
N ASP A 6 -2.01 -13.97 -1.22
CA ASP A 6 -2.24 -12.62 -1.71
C ASP A 6 -1.62 -11.55 -0.79
N GLU A 7 -1.54 -11.80 0.52
CA GLU A 7 -0.78 -10.97 1.48
C GLU A 7 0.71 -10.95 1.13
N ILE A 8 1.30 -12.14 0.93
CA ILE A 8 2.71 -12.28 0.55
C ILE A 8 2.99 -11.57 -0.77
N LYS A 9 2.13 -11.73 -1.79
CA LYS A 9 2.30 -11.06 -3.08
C LYS A 9 2.23 -9.54 -2.97
N LEU A 10 1.29 -9.02 -2.17
CA LEU A 10 1.16 -7.57 -1.95
C LEU A 10 2.38 -7.02 -1.24
N GLU A 11 2.84 -7.69 -0.18
CA GLU A 11 4.04 -7.31 0.56
C GLU A 11 5.28 -7.29 -0.36
N GLU A 12 5.49 -8.34 -1.16
CA GLU A 12 6.60 -8.41 -2.10
C GLU A 12 6.56 -7.28 -3.15
N HIS A 13 5.38 -6.96 -3.64
CA HIS A 13 5.18 -5.88 -4.60
C HIS A 13 5.55 -4.52 -3.99
N LEU A 14 5.06 -4.25 -2.78
CA LEU A 14 5.35 -3.04 -2.02
C LEU A 14 6.84 -2.94 -1.67
N ARG A 15 7.47 -4.06 -1.28
CA ARG A 15 8.91 -4.13 -1.01
C ARG A 15 9.74 -3.78 -2.26
N LYS A 16 9.33 -4.26 -3.44
CA LYS A 16 9.98 -3.90 -4.71
C LYS A 16 9.86 -2.41 -5.02
N MET A 17 8.72 -1.78 -4.73
CA MET A 17 8.55 -0.34 -4.88
C MET A 17 9.41 0.44 -3.88
N HIS A 18 9.39 0.04 -2.61
CA HIS A 18 10.17 0.68 -1.56
C HIS A 18 11.67 0.62 -1.85
N ASN A 19 12.18 -0.54 -2.29
CA ASN A 19 13.58 -0.71 -2.68
C ASN A 19 14.00 0.15 -3.87
N LYS A 20 13.04 0.61 -4.70
CA LYS A 20 13.28 1.56 -5.79
C LYS A 20 13.22 3.02 -5.36
N GLY A 21 13.04 3.29 -4.06
CA GLY A 21 12.95 4.63 -3.49
C GLY A 21 11.54 5.23 -3.52
N VAL A 22 10.51 4.42 -3.70
CA VAL A 22 9.11 4.86 -3.58
C VAL A 22 8.73 4.88 -2.09
N ASN A 23 8.23 6.00 -1.60
CA ASN A 23 7.75 6.12 -0.22
C ASN A 23 6.33 5.55 -0.11
N LEU A 24 6.06 4.82 0.97
CA LEU A 24 4.77 4.21 1.22
C LEU A 24 4.10 4.87 2.43
N TYR A 25 2.81 5.17 2.30
CA TYR A 25 2.01 5.77 3.36
C TYR A 25 0.72 4.99 3.59
N LEU A 26 0.28 4.95 4.84
CA LEU A 26 -1.00 4.40 5.27
C LEU A 26 -1.67 5.41 6.20
N GLU A 27 -2.85 5.91 5.82
CA GLU A 27 -3.60 6.93 6.59
C GLU A 27 -2.71 8.15 6.92
N ASP A 28 -2.09 8.72 5.87
CA ASP A 28 -1.12 9.84 5.91
C ASP A 28 0.17 9.62 6.72
N ARG A 29 0.43 8.40 7.22
CA ARG A 29 1.65 8.08 7.99
C ARG A 29 2.60 7.22 7.17
N PRO A 30 3.94 7.42 7.25
CA PRO A 30 4.89 6.49 6.69
C PRO A 30 4.63 5.09 7.21
N ALA A 31 4.62 4.11 6.32
CA ALA A 31 4.30 2.72 6.65
C ALA A 31 5.23 1.76 5.91
N SER A 32 5.50 0.62 6.52
CA SER A 32 6.27 -0.45 5.89
C SER A 32 5.39 -1.29 4.94
N PRO A 33 5.99 -1.97 3.94
CA PRO A 33 5.28 -2.94 3.10
C PRO A 33 4.47 -3.97 3.89
N GLU A 34 5.05 -4.49 4.97
CA GLU A 34 4.46 -5.49 5.85
C GLU A 34 3.24 -4.92 6.62
N GLU A 35 3.35 -3.68 7.11
CA GLU A 35 2.25 -3.00 7.81
C GLU A 35 1.05 -2.79 6.90
N ILE A 36 1.28 -2.35 5.66
CA ILE A 36 0.23 -2.13 4.66
C ILE A 36 -0.42 -3.47 4.29
N ALA A 37 0.38 -4.49 3.94
CA ALA A 37 -0.14 -5.80 3.59
C ALA A 37 -1.01 -6.36 4.72
N ARG A 38 -0.49 -6.40 5.95
CA ARG A 38 -1.24 -6.87 7.11
C ARG A 38 -2.55 -6.12 7.30
N LYS A 39 -2.57 -4.79 7.17
CA LYS A 39 -3.79 -3.97 7.34
C LYS A 39 -4.86 -4.29 6.29
N PHE A 40 -4.45 -4.57 5.06
CA PHE A 40 -5.37 -4.95 3.97
C PHE A 40 -6.08 -6.28 4.23
N PHE A 41 -5.38 -7.27 4.79
CA PHE A 41 -5.93 -8.62 4.98
C PHE A 41 -6.61 -8.82 6.35
N VAL A 42 -6.15 -8.10 7.39
CA VAL A 42 -6.73 -8.20 8.75
C VAL A 42 -8.02 -7.37 8.89
N SER A 43 -8.18 -6.29 8.12
CA SER A 43 -9.35 -5.42 8.23
C SER A 43 -10.42 -5.74 7.18
N GLU A 44 -11.19 -6.81 7.38
CA GLU A 44 -12.21 -7.29 6.42
C GLU A 44 -13.24 -6.22 6.00
N ASP A 45 -13.55 -5.26 6.88
CA ASP A 45 -14.52 -4.18 6.62
C ASP A 45 -13.90 -2.86 6.11
N ALA A 46 -12.59 -2.81 5.86
CA ALA A 46 -11.92 -1.61 5.37
C ALA A 46 -11.34 -1.84 3.98
N VAL A 47 -11.85 -1.10 3.00
CA VAL A 47 -11.21 -1.00 1.69
C VAL A 47 -10.20 0.14 1.73
N TYR A 48 -8.97 -0.14 1.34
CA TYR A 48 -7.92 0.86 1.20
C TYR A 48 -7.65 1.10 -0.28
N MET A 49 -7.60 2.37 -0.69
CA MET A 49 -7.33 2.75 -2.08
C MET A 49 -5.92 3.35 -2.20
N PRO A 50 -5.10 2.88 -3.16
CA PRO A 50 -3.81 3.49 -3.44
C PRO A 50 -3.96 4.75 -4.29
N ASP A 51 -3.41 5.86 -3.81
CA ASP A 51 -3.14 7.07 -4.59
C ASP A 51 -1.66 7.11 -5.01
N PHE A 52 -1.42 7.25 -6.31
CA PHE A 52 -0.08 7.29 -6.89
C PHE A 52 0.38 8.74 -7.10
N VAL A 53 1.47 9.12 -6.44
CA VAL A 53 2.06 10.46 -6.57
C VAL A 53 3.35 10.37 -7.38
N THR A 54 3.40 11.12 -8.49
CA THR A 54 4.57 11.21 -9.35
C THR A 54 5.33 12.52 -9.17
N ASP A 55 6.62 12.52 -9.48
CA ASP A 55 7.39 13.76 -9.63
C ASP A 55 7.06 14.48 -10.96
N THR A 56 7.78 15.57 -11.21
CA THR A 56 7.69 16.39 -12.43
C THR A 56 8.13 15.65 -13.70
N ASP A 57 8.94 14.60 -13.56
CA ASP A 57 9.38 13.75 -14.67
C ASP A 57 8.43 12.55 -14.90
N GLY A 58 7.33 12.48 -14.13
CA GLY A 58 6.34 11.39 -14.20
C GLY A 58 6.78 10.10 -13.53
N LYS A 59 7.87 10.10 -12.74
CA LYS A 59 8.30 8.91 -11.99
C LYS A 59 7.51 8.79 -10.71
N LEU A 60 7.09 7.57 -10.38
CA LEU A 60 6.40 7.29 -9.12
C LEU A 60 7.32 7.59 -7.93
N ARG A 61 6.86 8.46 -7.03
CA ARG A 61 7.57 8.86 -5.81
C ARG A 61 6.90 8.31 -4.56
N GLU A 62 5.58 8.30 -4.53
CA GLU A 62 4.82 7.88 -3.36
C GLU A 62 3.62 7.04 -3.74
N VAL A 63 3.29 6.08 -2.89
CA VAL A 63 2.00 5.38 -2.90
C VAL A 63 1.36 5.60 -1.53
N ARG A 64 0.16 6.17 -1.53
CA ARG A 64 -0.57 6.53 -0.31
C ARG A 64 -1.83 5.70 -0.22
N TYR A 65 -1.99 4.96 0.87
CA TYR A 65 -3.14 4.10 1.10
C TYR A 65 -4.10 4.75 2.08
N ASP A 66 -5.26 5.14 1.59
CA ASP A 66 -6.29 5.77 2.40
C ASP A 66 -7.52 4.87 2.54
N LYS A 67 -8.09 4.87 3.76
CA LYS A 67 -9.26 4.07 4.07
C LYS A 67 -10.48 4.70 3.39
N VAL A 68 -11.08 3.96 2.47
CA VAL A 68 -12.37 4.32 1.86
C VAL A 68 -13.47 4.03 2.87
N LYS A 69 -14.22 5.08 3.23
CA LYS A 69 -15.43 4.96 4.04
C LYS A 69 -16.62 5.08 3.11
N TYR A 70 -17.35 3.98 2.91
CA TYR A 70 -18.68 4.04 2.33
C TYR A 70 -19.62 4.65 3.37
N ARG A 71 -20.33 5.72 3.00
CA ARG A 71 -21.37 6.36 3.81
C ARG A 71 -22.74 5.82 3.46
#